data_AF-A0A6F8Y299-F1
#
_entry.id   AF-A0A6F8Y299-F1
#
_cell.length_a   1.000
_cell.length_b   1.000
_cell.length_c   1.000
_cell.angle_alpha   90.00
_cell.angle_beta   90.00
_cell.angle_gamma   90.00
#
_symmetry.space_group_name_H-M   'P 1'
#
loop_
_entity.id
_entity.type
_entity.pdbx_description
1 polymer ?
#
loop_
_entity_poly.entity_id
_entity_poly.type
_entity_poly.pdbx_seq_one_letter_code
_entity_poly.pdbx_strand_id
1 'polypeptide(L)' 'MVGAEVPLLGQIPLDTRVREAGDAGRPIVLEAPEAPASVALRDVADRLALRRESLVGKPLGLRPSR' A
#
# COMPACT_ATOMS: atom_id res chain seq x y z
N MET A 1 18.01 17.84 8.35
CA MET A 1 17.04 16.97 7.67
C MET A 1 16.04 16.52 8.73
N VAL A 2 14.81 17.02 8.73
CA VAL A 2 13.78 16.52 9.66
C VAL A 2 13.15 15.32 8.95
N GLY A 3 13.52 14.11 9.39
CA GLY A 3 12.99 12.87 8.81
C GLY A 3 11.51 12.73 9.14
N ALA A 4 10.68 12.50 8.13
CA ALA A 4 9.30 12.11 8.34
C ALA A 4 9.24 10.65 8.85
N GLU A 5 8.27 10.32 9.69
CA GLU A 5 7.98 8.93 10.03
C GLU A 5 7.53 8.18 8.76
N VAL A 6 8.23 7.09 8.43
CA VAL A 6 7.90 6.21 7.31
C VAL A 6 7.37 4.89 7.88
N PRO A 7 6.04 4.73 8.01
CA PRO A 7 5.47 3.54 8.60
C PRO A 7 5.68 2.32 7.69
N LEU A 8 5.92 1.16 8.31
CA LEU A 8 5.92 -0.11 7.61
C LEU A 8 4.51 -0.42 7.09
N LEU A 9 4.37 -0.58 5.78
CA LEU A 9 3.06 -0.81 5.15
C LEU A 9 2.57 -2.26 5.28
N GLY A 10 3.48 -3.23 5.28
CA GLY A 10 3.17 -4.64 5.42
C GLY A 10 4.39 -5.53 5.23
N GLN A 11 4.20 -6.84 5.40
CA GLN A 11 5.23 -7.86 5.23
C GLN A 11 4.65 -8.98 4.37
N ILE A 12 5.33 -9.31 3.28
CA ILE A 12 4.89 -10.35 2.35
C ILE A 12 5.75 -11.60 2.59
N PRO A 13 5.17 -12.77 2.91
CA PRO A 13 5.92 -14.00 3.04
C PRO A 13 6.56 -14.39 1.71
N LEU A 14 7.76 -14.97 1.75
CA LEU A 14 8.42 -15.50 0.56
C LEU A 14 7.62 -16.69 0.01
N ASP A 15 7.23 -16.58 -1.25
CA ASP A 15 6.45 -17.58 -1.96
C ASP A 15 6.88 -17.58 -3.43
N THR A 16 7.38 -18.71 -3.93
CA THR A 16 7.89 -18.83 -5.30
C THR A 16 6.83 -18.54 -6.35
N ARG A 17 5.56 -18.79 -6.01
CA ARG A 17 4.42 -18.54 -6.90
C ARG A 17 4.26 -17.05 -7.21
N VAL A 18 4.72 -16.15 -6.35
CA VAL A 18 4.68 -14.70 -6.59
C VAL A 18 5.52 -14.34 -7.81
N ARG A 19 6.76 -14.88 -7.87
CA ARG A 19 7.67 -14.71 -9.00
C ARG A 19 7.07 -15.31 -10.27
N GLU A 20 6.63 -16.56 -10.19
CA GLU A 20 6.10 -17.31 -11.35
C GLU A 20 4.86 -16.64 -11.95
N ALA A 21 3.93 -16.21 -11.11
CA ALA A 21 2.73 -15.47 -11.50
C ALA A 21 3.07 -14.12 -12.17
N GLY A 22 4.08 -13.42 -11.65
CA GLY A 22 4.61 -12.19 -12.25
C GLY A 22 5.20 -12.43 -13.64
N ASP A 23 6.07 -13.44 -13.77
CA ASP A 23 6.70 -13.85 -15.04
C ASP A 23 5.65 -14.29 -16.08
N ALA A 24 4.60 -14.99 -15.63
CA ALA A 24 3.50 -15.46 -16.48
C ALA A 24 2.50 -14.35 -16.88
N GLY A 25 2.58 -13.15 -16.28
CA GLY A 25 1.65 -12.06 -16.52
C GLY A 25 0.25 -12.27 -15.93
N ARG A 26 0.08 -13.21 -15.00
CA ARG A 26 -1.19 -13.47 -14.30
C ARG A 26 -0.95 -13.39 -12.79
N PRO A 27 -1.20 -12.23 -12.14
CA PRO A 27 -0.80 -12.00 -10.75
C PRO A 27 -1.36 -13.03 -9.75
N ILE A 28 -0.55 -13.39 -8.75
CA ILE A 28 -0.90 -14.40 -7.73
C ILE A 28 -2.18 -14.04 -6.96
N VAL A 29 -2.46 -12.74 -6.79
CA VAL A 29 -3.69 -12.25 -6.15
C VAL A 29 -4.96 -12.61 -6.94
N LEU A 30 -4.85 -12.94 -8.22
CA LEU A 30 -5.96 -13.43 -9.04
C LEU A 30 -5.97 -14.96 -9.10
N GLU A 31 -4.80 -15.59 -9.22
CA GLU A 31 -4.69 -17.04 -9.42
C GLU A 31 -4.84 -17.88 -8.15
N ALA A 32 -4.32 -17.38 -7.03
CA ALA A 32 -4.37 -18.05 -5.73
C ALA A 32 -4.77 -17.05 -4.65
N PRO A 33 -6.07 -16.68 -4.59
CA PRO A 33 -6.47 -15.54 -3.81
C PRO A 33 -6.22 -15.65 -2.30
N GLU A 34 -6.27 -16.87 -1.79
CA GLU A 34 -6.14 -17.23 -0.38
C GLU A 34 -4.70 -17.54 0.04
N ALA A 35 -3.74 -17.51 -0.90
CA ALA A 35 -2.33 -17.72 -0.57
C ALA A 35 -1.85 -16.62 0.41
N PRO A 36 -0.98 -16.95 1.39
CA PRO A 36 -0.53 -15.97 2.38
C PRO A 36 0.07 -14.68 1.79
N ALA A 37 0.84 -14.81 0.69
CA ALA A 37 1.38 -13.65 -0.02
C ALA A 37 0.28 -12.82 -0.70
N SER A 38 -0.74 -13.46 -1.27
CA SER A 38 -1.88 -12.79 -1.90
C SER A 38 -2.71 -12.00 -0.89
N VAL A 39 -2.96 -12.58 0.28
CA VAL A 39 -3.67 -11.91 1.38
C VAL A 39 -2.86 -10.70 1.87
N ALA A 40 -1.57 -10.88 2.15
CA ALA A 40 -0.72 -9.79 2.62
C ALA A 40 -0.59 -8.64 1.59
N LEU A 41 -0.54 -8.94 0.29
CA LEU A 41 -0.54 -7.92 -0.77
C LEU A 41 -1.86 -7.14 -0.83
N ARG A 42 -3.01 -7.82 -0.66
CA ARG A 42 -4.32 -7.16 -0.56
C ARG A 42 -4.40 -6.25 0.64
N ASP A 43 -3.95 -6.70 1.81
CA ASP A 43 -3.95 -5.88 3.04
C ASP A 43 -3.13 -4.59 2.86
N VAL A 44 -1.98 -4.66 2.16
CA VAL A 44 -1.18 -3.47 1.82
C VAL A 44 -1.96 -2.55 0.88
N ALA A 45 -2.61 -3.10 -0.15
CA ALA A 45 -3.40 -2.33 -1.09
C ALA A 45 -4.59 -1.63 -0.40
N ASP A 46 -5.27 -2.30 0.52
CA ASP A 46 -6.41 -1.75 1.28
C ASP A 46 -5.96 -0.55 2.14
N ARG A 47 -4.80 -0.66 2.79
CA ARG A 47 -4.20 0.44 3.57
C ARG A 47 -3.85 1.64 2.70
N LEU A 48 -3.38 1.40 1.47
CA LEU A 48 -3.02 2.46 0.52
C LEU A 48 -4.23 3.10 -0.15
N ALA A 49 -5.30 2.32 -0.38
CA ALA A 49 -6.53 2.77 -1.01
C ALA A 49 -7.32 3.77 -0.14
N LEU A 50 -6.97 3.92 1.14
CA LEU A 50 -7.55 4.92 2.03
C LEU A 50 -7.32 6.33 1.47
N ARG A 51 -8.37 6.88 0.86
CA ARG A 51 -8.37 8.24 0.33
C ARG A 51 -8.43 9.23 1.48
N ARG A 52 -7.41 10.08 1.59
CA ARG A 52 -7.46 11.23 2.50
C ARG A 52 -8.58 12.17 2.06
N GLU A 53 -9.30 12.72 3.04
CA GLU A 53 -10.31 13.73 2.76
C GLU A 53 -9.69 14.89 1.99
N SER A 54 -10.42 15.39 1.01
CA SER A 54 -9.99 16.56 0.24
C SER A 54 -9.81 17.76 1.16
N LEU A 55 -8.75 18.52 0.93
CA LEU A 55 -8.54 19.84 1.54
C LEU A 55 -9.19 20.96 0.72
N VAL A 56 -9.75 20.64 -0.46
CA VAL A 56 -10.47 21.62 -1.29
C VAL A 56 -11.66 22.17 -0.50
N GLY A 57 -11.71 23.50 -0.33
CA GLY A 57 -12.76 24.20 0.39
C GLY A 57 -12.61 24.21 1.92
N LYS A 58 -11.56 23.57 2.49
CA LYS A 58 -11.30 23.59 3.94
C LYS A 58 -10.30 24.69 4.31
N PRO A 59 -10.57 25.53 5.34
CA PRO A 59 -9.61 26.54 5.80
C PRO A 59 -8.36 25.86 6.37
N LEU A 60 -7.19 26.18 5.79
CA LEU A 60 -5.92 25.50 6.10
C LEU A 60 -5.22 25.98 7.38
N GLY A 61 -5.76 26.99 8.06
CA GLY A 61 -5.20 27.50 9.33
C GLY A 61 -3.76 28.02 9.24
N LEU A 62 -3.26 28.34 8.03
CA LEU A 62 -1.87 28.75 7.80
C LEU A 62 -1.65 30.15 8.38
N ARG A 63 -0.61 30.30 9.22
CA ARG A 63 -0.10 31.58 9.68
C ARG A 63 1.32 31.77 9.14
N PRO A 64 1.68 32.94 8.59
CA PRO A 64 3.04 33.19 8.14
C PRO A 64 4.02 33.07 9.31
N SER A 65 5.07 32.25 9.16
CA SER A 65 6.24 32.31 10.04
C SER A 65 7.07 33.54 9.66
N ARG A 66 7.35 34.41 10.62
CA ARG A 66 8.20 35.59 10.43
C ARG A 66 9.67 35.19 10.32
#